data_AF-A0A2R6H9G4-F1
#
_entry.id   AF-A0A2R6H9G4-F1
#
_cell.length_a   1.000
_cell.length_b   1.000
_cell.length_c   1.000
_cell.angle_alpha   90.00
_cell.angle_beta   90.00
_cell.angle_gamma   90.00
#
_symmetry.space_group_name_H-M   'P 1'
#
loop_
_entity.id
_entity.type
_entity.pdbx_description
1 polymer ?
#
loop_
_entity_poly.entity_id
_entity_poly.type
_entity_poly.pdbx_seq_one_letter_code
_entity_poly.pdbx_strand_id
1 'polypeptide(L)' 'MSGSEADAETVEREPRDADDRETAEGARTPEDDERDPEEAWLDDVDDGCGCTEIWEQVSERRESSAD' A
#
# COMPACT_ATOMS: atom_id res chain seq x y z
N MET A 1 54.43 -0.42 5.79
CA MET A 1 53.38 0.38 6.43
C MET A 1 53.30 1.70 5.71
N SER A 2 52.18 1.96 5.04
CA SER A 2 51.57 3.26 4.73
C SER A 2 50.46 2.96 3.71
N GLY A 3 49.26 2.67 4.23
CA GLY A 3 48.05 2.61 3.40
C GLY A 3 47.63 4.03 3.08
N SER A 4 47.48 4.35 1.80
CA SER A 4 46.83 5.58 1.36
C SER A 4 45.38 5.26 1.09
N GLU A 5 44.51 6.00 1.76
CA GLU A 5 43.06 5.90 1.79
C GLU A 5 42.38 6.11 0.42
N ALA A 6 41.18 5.52 0.37
CA ALA A 6 39.98 6.02 -0.29
C ALA A 6 40.01 6.24 -1.82
N ASP A 7 39.52 5.24 -2.54
CA ASP A 7 38.73 5.47 -3.75
C ASP A 7 37.38 4.80 -3.54
N ALA A 8 36.45 5.57 -2.97
CA ALA A 8 35.06 5.19 -2.79
C ALA A 8 34.25 6.04 -3.75
N GLU A 9 34.46 5.85 -5.06
CA GLU A 9 33.75 6.63 -6.06
C GLU A 9 32.89 5.73 -6.95
N THR A 10 31.60 5.96 -6.76
CA THR A 10 30.58 6.02 -7.83
C THR A 10 30.20 4.69 -8.46
N VAL A 11 29.33 3.97 -7.75
CA VAL A 11 28.34 3.13 -8.42
C VAL A 11 27.44 4.05 -9.24
N GLU A 12 27.72 4.14 -10.54
CA GLU A 12 26.86 4.75 -11.55
C GLU A 12 25.51 3.99 -11.53
N ARG A 13 24.62 4.39 -10.62
CA ARG A 13 23.26 3.88 -10.58
C ARG A 13 22.50 4.54 -11.71
N GLU A 14 22.53 3.90 -12.86
CA GLU A 14 21.61 4.17 -13.96
C GLU A 14 20.19 4.33 -13.37
N PRO A 15 19.46 5.41 -13.70
CA PRO A 15 18.11 5.57 -13.20
C PRO A 15 17.30 4.41 -13.74
N ARG A 16 16.98 3.47 -12.85
CA ARG A 16 16.05 2.38 -13.15
C ARG A 16 14.78 3.04 -13.67
N ASP A 17 14.51 2.66 -14.91
CA ASP A 17 13.24 2.65 -15.61
C ASP A 17 12.16 3.47 -14.91
N ALA A 18 11.70 4.51 -15.61
CA ALA A 18 10.38 5.05 -15.39
C ALA A 18 9.41 3.86 -15.30
N ASP A 19 9.09 3.47 -14.07
CA ASP A 19 8.00 2.58 -13.75
C ASP A 19 6.76 3.40 -14.08
N ASP A 20 6.41 3.38 -15.37
CA ASP A 20 5.09 3.71 -15.90
C ASP A 20 4.14 2.60 -15.43
N ARG A 21 4.11 2.37 -14.12
CA ARG A 21 2.93 1.87 -13.48
C ARG A 21 2.00 3.07 -13.46
N GLU A 22 1.36 3.30 -14.62
CA GLU A 22 0.06 3.93 -14.63
C GLU A 22 -0.82 3.05 -13.75
N THR A 23 -0.74 3.31 -12.45
CA THR A 23 -1.75 2.85 -11.54
C THR A 23 -2.92 3.73 -11.94
N ALA A 24 -3.77 3.20 -12.81
CA ALA A 24 -5.17 3.57 -12.83
C ALA A 24 -5.72 3.20 -11.45
N GLU A 25 -5.31 3.97 -10.43
CA GLU A 25 -6.01 4.05 -9.16
C GLU A 25 -7.41 4.46 -9.59
N GLY A 26 -8.36 3.54 -9.42
CA GLY A 26 -9.76 3.81 -9.69
C GLY A 26 -10.12 5.07 -8.91
N ALA A 27 -10.08 6.21 -9.60
CA ALA A 27 -10.35 7.49 -9.00
C ALA A 27 -11.83 7.45 -8.65
N ARG A 28 -12.13 7.16 -7.37
CA ARG A 28 -13.49 7.18 -6.83
C ARG A 28 -14.10 8.50 -7.25
N THR A 29 -15.03 8.43 -8.19
CA THR A 29 -15.72 9.61 -8.69
C THR A 29 -16.80 9.97 -7.68
N PRO A 30 -17.28 11.22 -7.60
CA PRO A 30 -18.40 11.55 -6.72
C PRO A 30 -19.70 10.79 -7.06
N GLU A 31 -19.79 10.09 -8.20
CA GLU A 31 -20.89 9.15 -8.53
C GLU A 31 -20.70 7.76 -7.89
N ASP A 32 -19.50 7.46 -7.36
CA ASP A 32 -19.12 6.25 -6.60
C ASP A 32 -19.51 6.35 -5.10
N ASP A 33 -20.12 7.47 -4.70
CA ASP A 33 -20.56 7.73 -3.31
C ASP A 33 -21.74 6.82 -2.91
N GLU A 34 -22.44 6.22 -3.89
CA GLU A 34 -23.30 5.05 -3.70
C GLU A 34 -22.42 3.81 -3.42
N ARG A 35 -21.89 3.77 -2.18
CA ARG A 35 -21.08 2.65 -1.70
C ARG A 35 -21.77 1.33 -1.97
N ASP A 36 -21.04 0.43 -2.63
CA ASP A 36 -21.54 -0.88 -2.95
C ASP A 36 -21.88 -1.62 -1.64
N PRO A 37 -23.11 -2.15 -1.46
CA PRO A 37 -23.47 -2.90 -0.26
C PRO A 37 -22.53 -4.09 0.03
N GLU A 38 -21.84 -4.62 -0.99
CA GLU A 38 -20.83 -5.67 -0.80
C GLU A 38 -19.49 -5.16 -0.23
N GLU A 39 -19.24 -3.84 -0.29
CA GLU A 39 -18.07 -3.17 0.29
C GLU A 39 -18.35 -2.52 1.65
N ALA A 40 -19.60 -2.58 2.15
CA ALA A 40 -19.98 -1.98 3.43
C ALA A 40 -19.17 -2.50 4.64
N TRP A 41 -18.50 -3.65 4.52
CA TRP A 41 -17.60 -4.17 5.56
C TRP A 41 -16.27 -3.40 5.65
N LEU A 42 -15.89 -2.66 4.60
CA LEU A 42 -14.71 -1.80 4.52
C LEU A 42 -14.93 -0.38 5.05
N ASP A 43 -16.17 0.04 5.35
CA ASP A 43 -16.46 1.39 5.88
C ASP A 43 -15.76 1.69 7.22
N ASP A 44 -15.49 0.64 8.00
CA ASP A 44 -14.80 0.74 9.29
C ASP A 44 -13.26 0.66 9.15
N VAL A 45 -12.76 0.41 7.92
CA VAL A 45 -11.34 0.29 7.60
C VAL A 45 -10.84 1.65 7.09
N ASP A 46 -9.73 2.14 7.65
CA ASP A 46 -9.14 3.41 7.25
C ASP A 46 -8.51 3.33 5.85
N ASP A 47 -8.70 4.37 5.05
CA ASP A 47 -8.10 4.52 3.73
C ASP A 47 -6.57 4.61 3.84
N GLY A 48 -5.90 3.46 3.75
CA GLY A 48 -4.45 3.35 3.91
C GLY A 48 -3.97 2.15 4.71
N CYS A 49 -4.89 1.37 5.30
CA CYS A 49 -4.55 0.09 5.92
C CYS A 49 -3.95 -0.89 4.90
N GLY A 50 -2.86 -1.56 5.29
CA GLY A 50 -2.26 -2.60 4.47
C GLY A 50 -3.11 -3.89 4.45
N CYS A 51 -2.93 -4.74 3.44
CA CYS A 51 -3.71 -5.98 3.30
C CYS A 51 -3.73 -6.87 4.55
N THR A 52 -2.62 -6.91 5.30
CA THR A 52 -2.53 -7.67 6.57
C THR A 52 -3.43 -7.05 7.64
N GLU A 53 -3.35 -5.73 7.83
CA GLU A 53 -4.10 -5.00 8.86
C GLU A 53 -5.61 -5.10 8.61
N ILE A 54 -6.04 -5.00 7.35
CA ILE A 54 -7.43 -5.21 6.93
C ILE A 54 -7.90 -6.62 7.33
N TRP A 55 -7.07 -7.64 7.12
CA TRP A 55 -7.43 -9.01 7.41
C TRP A 55 -7.57 -9.27 8.92
N GLU A 56 -6.70 -8.69 9.74
CA GLU A 56 -6.77 -8.76 11.20
C GLU A 56 -8.09 -8.14 11.70
N GLN A 57 -8.38 -6.89 11.31
CA GLN A 57 -9.59 -6.18 11.71
C GLN A 57 -10.88 -6.92 11.30
N VAL A 58 -10.95 -7.45 10.06
CA VAL A 58 -12.10 -8.21 9.57
C VAL A 58 -12.26 -9.53 10.32
N SER A 59 -11.16 -10.20 10.62
CA SER A 59 -11.19 -11.48 11.35
C SER A 59 -11.70 -11.28 12.77
N GLU A 60 -11.17 -10.29 13.49
CA GLU A 60 -11.61 -9.93 14.85
C GLU A 60 -13.11 -9.58 14.88
N ARG A 61 -13.60 -8.85 13.88
CA ARG A 61 -15.02 -8.47 13.77
C ARG A 61 -15.93 -9.67 13.54
N ARG A 62 -15.51 -10.62 12.69
CA ARG A 62 -16.26 -11.86 12.43
C ARG A 62 -16.37 -12.72 13.69
N GLU A 63 -15.29 -12.83 14.46
CA GLU A 63 -15.30 -13.55 15.74
C GLU A 63 -16.19 -12.84 16.77
N SER A 64 -16.11 -11.50 16.85
CA SER A 64 -16.90 -10.70 17.79
C SER A 64 -18.40 -10.69 17.47
N SER A 65 -18.80 -10.88 16.20
CA SER A 65 -20.19 -10.91 15.76
C SER A 65 -20.82 -12.31 15.80
N ALA A 66 -20.03 -13.36 16.03
CA ALA A 66 -20.48 -14.75 16.04
C ALA A 66 -20.90 -15.26 17.43
N ASP A 67 -20.94 -14.39 18.45
CA ASP A 67 -21.41 -14.65 19.82
C ASP A 67 -22.89 -14.32 20.02
#